data_AF-A0A829ZD52-F1
#
_entry.id   AF-A0A829ZD52-F1
#
_cell.length_a   1.000
_cell.length_b   1.000
_cell.length_c   1.000
_cell.angle_alpha   90.00
_cell.angle_beta   90.00
_cell.angle_gamma   90.00
#
_symmetry.space_group_name_H-M   'P 1'
#
loop_
_entity.id
_entity.type
_entity.pdbx_description
1 polymer ?
#
loop_
_entity_poly.entity_id
_entity_poly.type
_entity_poly.pdbx_seq_one_letter_code
_entity_poly.pdbx_strand_id
1 'polypeptide(L)'
;MDELDKEVSVLLANIRKMKKIKIYNITNLIKSYNHQLRSLYYFYSLANMKHDQYIVLKQKRVKMHTLMYINLGRGFPKEFMDGHWCYIVKIFGNTKALVIPTASLKGNDKLGYLQGIIKSYNLETKKIMFSKLKYAELRSVDLQRIYYSKGIYKVKTPRKEIIGHLYDIII
;
A
#
# COMPACT_ATOMS: atom_id res chain seq x y z
N MET A 1 -17.21 -28.78 17.22
CA MET A 1 -16.55 -28.01 16.15
C MET A 1 -16.18 -26.67 16.75
N ASP A 2 -14.89 -26.39 16.82
CA ASP A 2 -14.35 -25.15 17.38
C ASP A 2 -14.82 -23.94 16.55
N GLU A 3 -14.81 -22.74 17.14
CA GLU A 3 -15.20 -21.50 16.44
C GLU A 3 -14.36 -21.28 15.18
N LEU A 4 -13.07 -21.61 15.25
CA LEU A 4 -12.16 -21.55 14.10
C LEU A 4 -12.63 -22.45 12.94
N ASP A 5 -13.01 -23.69 13.24
CA ASP A 5 -13.47 -24.64 12.22
C ASP A 5 -14.76 -24.17 11.53
N LYS A 6 -15.65 -23.51 12.28
CA LYS A 6 -16.87 -22.88 11.74
C LYS A 6 -16.50 -21.78 10.74
N GLU A 7 -15.63 -20.86 11.13
CA GLU A 7 -15.23 -19.73 10.28
C GLU A 7 -14.45 -20.18 9.03
N VAL A 8 -13.58 -21.19 9.16
CA VAL A 8 -12.89 -21.80 8.01
C VAL A 8 -13.91 -22.42 7.05
N SER A 9 -14.93 -23.10 7.56
CA SER A 9 -15.99 -23.68 6.73
C SER A 9 -16.79 -22.60 5.98
N VAL A 10 -17.12 -21.50 6.66
CA VAL A 10 -17.81 -20.34 6.06
C VAL A 10 -16.94 -19.69 4.98
N LEU A 11 -15.65 -19.49 5.24
CA LEU A 11 -14.69 -18.95 4.27
C LEU A 11 -14.67 -19.81 2.99
N LEU A 12 -14.54 -21.13 3.12
CA LEU A 12 -14.52 -22.05 1.99
C LEU A 12 -15.83 -22.00 1.19
N ALA A 13 -16.98 -21.90 1.88
CA ALA A 13 -18.27 -21.74 1.22
C ALA A 13 -18.36 -20.43 0.42
N ASN A 14 -17.87 -19.32 0.97
CA ASN A 14 -17.87 -18.02 0.30
C ASN A 14 -16.90 -17.99 -0.89
N ILE A 15 -15.73 -18.64 -0.79
CA ILE A 15 -14.80 -18.81 -1.91
C ILE A 15 -15.46 -19.55 -3.07
N ARG A 16 -16.22 -20.64 -2.78
CA ARG A 16 -16.96 -21.38 -3.81
C ARG A 16 -18.02 -20.53 -4.50
N LYS A 17 -18.72 -19.66 -3.77
CA LYS A 17 -19.67 -18.68 -4.36
C LYS A 17 -18.95 -17.70 -5.27
N MET A 18 -17.87 -17.09 -4.79
CA MET A 18 -17.06 -16.12 -5.55
C MET A 18 -16.43 -16.72 -6.81
N LYS A 19 -16.08 -18.02 -6.81
CA LYS A 19 -15.54 -18.71 -7.98
C LYS A 19 -16.52 -18.73 -9.17
N LYS A 20 -17.83 -18.56 -8.92
CA LYS A 20 -18.85 -18.44 -9.97
C LYS A 20 -18.88 -17.06 -10.64
N ILE A 21 -18.29 -16.04 -10.01
CA ILE A 21 -18.25 -14.66 -10.51
C ILE A 21 -17.04 -14.48 -11.42
N LYS A 22 -17.25 -14.47 -12.74
CA LYS A 22 -16.16 -14.41 -13.74
C LYS A 22 -15.42 -13.07 -13.78
N ILE A 23 -16.09 -11.97 -13.45
CA ILE A 23 -15.51 -10.62 -13.54
C ILE A 23 -14.46 -10.33 -12.46
N TYR A 24 -14.45 -11.10 -11.37
CA TYR A 24 -13.53 -10.89 -10.26
C TYR A 24 -12.47 -11.97 -10.22
N ASN A 25 -11.20 -11.57 -10.24
CA ASN A 25 -10.09 -12.51 -10.08
C ASN A 25 -9.94 -12.93 -8.61
N ILE A 26 -10.71 -13.95 -8.22
CA ILE A 26 -10.67 -14.52 -6.86
C ILE A 26 -9.28 -15.07 -6.50
N THR A 27 -8.52 -15.56 -7.46
CA THR A 27 -7.16 -16.06 -7.22
C THR A 27 -6.26 -14.98 -6.61
N ASN A 28 -6.39 -13.74 -7.07
CA ASN A 28 -5.61 -12.64 -6.51
C ASN A 28 -6.04 -12.28 -5.07
N LEU A 29 -7.34 -12.39 -4.75
CA LEU A 29 -7.81 -12.24 -3.36
C LEU A 29 -7.18 -13.28 -2.45
N ILE A 30 -7.21 -14.56 -2.84
CA ILE A 30 -6.60 -15.66 -2.08
C ILE A 30 -5.09 -15.46 -1.92
N LYS A 31 -4.38 -15.05 -2.97
CA LYS A 31 -2.95 -14.71 -2.88
C LYS A 31 -2.68 -13.61 -1.86
N SER A 32 -3.53 -12.59 -1.80
CA SER A 32 -3.40 -11.49 -0.85
C SER A 32 -3.65 -11.95 0.59
N TYR A 33 -4.68 -12.77 0.83
CA TYR A 33 -4.92 -13.38 2.14
C TYR A 33 -3.77 -14.29 2.58
N ASN A 34 -3.24 -15.14 1.69
CA ASN A 34 -2.07 -15.96 1.98
C ASN A 34 -0.82 -15.12 2.26
N HIS A 35 -0.66 -13.97 1.60
CA HIS A 35 0.40 -13.04 1.95
C HIS A 35 0.18 -12.46 3.36
N GLN A 36 -1.02 -11.99 3.68
CA GLN A 36 -1.35 -11.45 5.00
C GLN A 36 -1.09 -12.47 6.12
N LEU A 37 -1.54 -13.71 5.96
CA LEU A 37 -1.32 -14.78 6.95
C LEU A 37 0.18 -15.05 7.15
N ARG A 38 0.98 -15.11 6.07
CA ARG A 38 2.44 -15.26 6.18
C ARG A 38 3.09 -14.08 6.90
N SER A 39 2.66 -12.86 6.63
CA SER A 39 3.17 -11.66 7.31
C SER A 39 2.84 -11.67 8.80
N LEU A 40 1.61 -12.04 9.18
CA LEU A 40 1.19 -12.18 10.57
C LEU A 40 1.98 -13.29 11.27
N TYR A 41 2.10 -14.46 10.65
CA TYR A 41 2.88 -15.57 11.18
C TYR A 41 4.33 -15.16 11.45
N TYR A 42 4.99 -14.50 10.50
CA TYR A 42 6.35 -14.00 10.67
C TYR A 42 6.46 -13.01 11.83
N PHE A 43 5.55 -12.04 11.89
CA PHE A 43 5.53 -11.04 12.96
C PHE A 43 5.37 -11.68 14.34
N TYR A 44 4.34 -12.52 14.52
CA TYR A 44 4.07 -13.13 15.83
C TYR A 44 5.09 -14.21 16.21
N SER A 45 5.70 -14.90 15.24
CA SER A 45 6.84 -15.78 15.52
C SER A 45 8.01 -15.00 16.11
N LEU A 46 8.33 -13.83 15.54
CA LEU A 46 9.38 -12.97 16.09
C LEU A 46 9.00 -12.38 17.44
N ALA A 47 7.75 -11.93 17.61
CA ALA A 47 7.24 -11.38 18.87
C ALA A 47 7.38 -12.39 20.01
N ASN A 48 7.01 -13.65 19.73
CA ASN A 48 7.16 -14.76 20.66
C ASN A 48 8.64 -15.03 21.00
N MET A 49 9.53 -15.05 20.01
CA MET A 49 10.97 -15.26 20.25
C MET A 49 11.62 -14.17 21.10
N LYS A 50 11.14 -12.92 21.02
CA LYS A 50 11.75 -11.77 21.72
C LYS A 50 11.02 -11.36 23.00
N HIS A 51 9.92 -12.03 23.36
CA HIS A 51 9.01 -11.62 24.44
C HIS A 51 8.57 -10.15 24.37
N ASP A 52 8.48 -9.61 23.15
CA ASP A 52 8.14 -8.21 22.92
C ASP A 52 7.05 -8.15 21.85
N GLN A 53 5.85 -7.71 22.25
CA GLN A 53 4.73 -7.54 21.32
C GLN A 53 4.86 -6.28 20.48
N TYR A 54 5.79 -5.39 20.84
CA TYR A 54 6.03 -4.11 20.20
C TYR A 54 7.25 -4.12 19.30
N ILE A 55 7.60 -5.27 18.67
CA ILE A 55 8.70 -5.31 17.70
C ILE A 55 8.45 -4.28 16.60
N VAL A 56 9.04 -3.10 16.79
CA VAL A 56 9.34 -2.16 15.74
C VAL A 56 10.51 -2.80 15.03
N LEU A 57 10.21 -3.72 14.09
CA LEU A 57 11.20 -4.24 13.16
C LEU A 57 11.96 -3.03 12.66
N LYS A 58 13.27 -2.90 12.94
CA LYS A 58 14.07 -1.69 12.66
C LYS A 58 13.72 -1.16 11.26
N GLN A 59 12.83 -0.19 11.22
CA GLN A 59 12.33 0.29 9.96
C GLN A 59 13.37 1.26 9.45
N LYS A 60 13.95 0.96 8.29
CA LYS A 60 14.84 1.91 7.60
C LYS A 60 14.12 3.25 7.57
N ARG A 61 14.78 4.33 8.00
CA ARG A 61 14.22 5.68 8.13
C ARG A 61 13.35 6.00 6.90
N VAL A 62 12.04 5.82 7.04
CA VAL A 62 11.04 6.24 6.06
C VAL A 62 11.13 7.75 6.01
N LYS A 63 11.12 8.33 4.81
CA LYS A 63 11.26 9.78 4.66
C LYS A 63 10.03 10.34 3.99
N MET A 64 9.50 11.43 4.55
CA MET A 64 8.50 12.24 3.87
C MET A 64 9.03 12.69 2.51
N HIS A 65 8.12 12.94 1.57
CA HIS A 65 8.47 13.37 0.22
C HIS A 65 9.31 12.36 -0.57
N THR A 66 9.04 11.08 -0.33
CA THR A 66 9.58 9.96 -1.12
C THR A 66 8.45 9.12 -1.69
N LEU A 67 8.77 8.31 -2.68
CA LEU A 67 7.90 7.30 -3.25
C LEU A 67 8.46 5.92 -2.87
N MET A 68 7.64 5.13 -2.18
CA MET A 68 7.99 3.80 -1.66
C MET A 68 6.94 2.78 -2.09
N TYR A 69 7.34 1.53 -2.28
CA TYR A 69 6.41 0.47 -2.67
C TYR A 69 5.74 -0.12 -1.43
N ILE A 70 4.41 -0.11 -1.37
CA ILE A 70 3.61 -0.45 -0.20
C ILE A 70 2.48 -1.40 -0.60
N ASN A 71 2.22 -2.43 0.21
CA ASN A 71 1.04 -3.27 0.04
C ASN A 71 -0.16 -2.67 0.77
N LEU A 72 -1.13 -2.20 -0.01
CA LEU A 72 -2.36 -1.58 0.46
C LEU A 72 -3.42 -2.60 0.90
N GLY A 73 -3.16 -3.89 0.77
CA GLY A 73 -4.10 -4.96 1.04
C GLY A 73 -5.19 -5.07 -0.03
N ARG A 74 -6.09 -6.04 0.14
CA ARG A 74 -7.31 -6.14 -0.67
C ARG A 74 -8.46 -5.46 0.07
N GLY A 75 -9.23 -4.67 -0.67
CA GLY A 75 -10.38 -3.92 -0.17
C GLY A 75 -11.51 -3.93 -1.19
N PHE A 76 -12.31 -2.87 -1.21
CA PHE A 76 -13.42 -2.79 -2.17
C PHE A 76 -12.91 -2.59 -3.61
N PRO A 77 -13.66 -3.05 -4.64
CA PRO A 77 -13.17 -3.10 -6.02
C PRO A 77 -12.71 -1.77 -6.62
N LYS A 78 -13.20 -0.64 -6.09
CA LYS A 78 -12.87 0.70 -6.57
C LYS A 78 -11.64 1.31 -5.88
N GLU A 79 -11.15 0.70 -4.82
CA GLU A 79 -9.94 1.13 -4.11
C GLU A 79 -8.68 0.61 -4.78
N PHE A 80 -7.57 1.32 -4.60
CA PHE A 80 -6.25 0.77 -4.92
C PHE A 80 -5.92 -0.37 -3.94
N MET A 81 -5.53 -1.51 -4.51
CA MET A 81 -5.30 -2.76 -3.78
C MET A 81 -3.90 -3.32 -4.06
N ASP A 82 -3.39 -4.19 -3.19
CA ASP A 82 -2.08 -4.83 -3.30
C ASP A 82 -0.91 -3.83 -3.38
N GLY A 83 0.23 -4.26 -3.94
CA GLY A 83 1.46 -3.50 -4.02
C GLY A 83 1.41 -2.33 -4.99
N HIS A 84 1.57 -1.12 -4.45
CA HIS A 84 1.60 0.13 -5.21
C HIS A 84 2.76 1.03 -4.78
N TRP A 85 3.29 1.79 -5.73
CA TRP A 85 4.14 2.94 -5.40
C TRP A 85 3.29 4.01 -4.74
N CYS A 86 3.66 4.43 -3.55
CA CYS A 86 2.91 5.38 -2.74
C CYS A 86 3.81 6.53 -2.31
N TYR A 87 3.29 7.75 -2.44
CA TYR A 87 3.95 8.96 -1.99
C TYR A 87 3.75 9.13 -0.48
N ILE A 88 4.85 9.31 0.25
CA ILE A 88 4.82 9.53 1.71
C ILE A 88 4.51 10.99 2.00
N VAL A 89 3.26 11.25 2.37
CA VAL A 89 2.78 12.58 2.74
C VAL A 89 3.33 12.96 4.11
N LYS A 90 3.02 12.16 5.13
CA LYS A 90 3.37 12.41 6.54
C LYS A 90 3.69 11.09 7.23
N ILE A 91 4.55 11.15 8.24
CA ILE A 91 4.84 10.01 9.12
C ILE A 91 4.28 10.37 10.50
N PHE A 92 3.56 9.43 11.11
CA PHE A 92 2.97 9.55 12.44
C PHE A 92 3.76 8.67 13.41
N GLY A 93 4.58 9.33 14.26
CA GLY A 93 5.51 8.65 15.14
C GLY A 93 6.45 7.73 14.35
N ASN A 94 6.55 6.47 14.79
CA ASN A 94 7.45 5.47 14.20
C ASN A 94 6.72 4.26 13.57
N THR A 95 5.39 4.32 13.46
CA THR A 95 4.58 3.13 13.12
C THR A 95 3.69 3.31 11.90
N LYS A 96 3.26 4.54 11.59
CA LYS A 96 2.31 4.78 10.48
C LYS A 96 2.74 5.91 9.57
N ALA A 97 2.29 5.85 8.31
CA ALA A 97 2.40 6.94 7.35
C ALA A 97 1.05 7.24 6.70
N LEU A 98 0.80 8.53 6.46
CA LEU A 98 -0.19 9.00 5.51
C LEU A 98 0.42 8.93 4.11
N VAL A 99 -0.25 8.25 3.19
CA VAL A 99 0.26 8.00 1.84
C VAL A 99 -0.77 8.28 0.77
N ILE A 100 -0.29 8.68 -0.41
CA ILE A 100 -1.09 8.80 -1.63
C ILE A 100 -0.59 7.76 -2.63
N PRO A 101 -1.38 6.74 -2.98
CA PRO A 101 -1.03 5.78 -4.02
C PRO A 101 -0.82 6.45 -5.39
N THR A 102 0.01 5.82 -6.21
CA THR A 102 0.27 6.26 -7.59
C THR A 102 -0.07 5.17 -8.59
N ALA A 103 -0.43 5.59 -9.80
CA ALA A 103 -0.56 4.73 -10.97
C ALA A 103 0.47 5.12 -12.04
N SER A 104 0.81 4.15 -12.90
CA SER A 104 1.57 4.43 -14.12
C SER A 104 0.80 5.40 -15.03
N LEU A 105 1.52 6.28 -15.72
CA LEU A 105 0.94 7.09 -16.78
C LEU A 105 0.74 6.25 -18.03
N LYS A 106 -0.46 6.32 -18.62
CA LYS A 106 -0.75 5.78 -19.95
C LYS A 106 -0.90 6.94 -20.94
N GLY A 107 -0.50 6.75 -22.20
CA GLY A 107 -0.42 7.83 -23.19
C GLY A 107 -1.70 8.66 -23.40
N ASN A 108 -2.87 8.06 -23.17
CA ASN A 108 -4.17 8.72 -23.34
C ASN A 108 -4.85 9.10 -22.01
N ASP A 109 -4.12 9.11 -20.89
CA ASP A 109 -4.68 9.44 -19.59
C ASP A 109 -5.06 10.93 -19.52
N LYS A 110 -6.35 11.23 -19.48
CA LYS A 110 -6.84 12.54 -19.04
C LYS A 110 -6.66 12.66 -17.52
N LEU A 111 -5.98 13.71 -17.06
CA LEU A 111 -5.90 14.02 -15.62
C LEU A 111 -7.21 14.67 -15.18
N GLY A 112 -7.89 14.01 -14.24
CA GLY A 112 -8.96 14.64 -13.48
C GLY A 112 -8.42 15.47 -12.33
N TYR A 113 -9.26 16.32 -11.75
CA TYR A 113 -8.92 17.19 -10.61
C TYR A 113 -8.28 16.42 -9.45
N LEU A 114 -8.81 15.24 -9.09
CA LEU A 114 -8.28 14.40 -7.99
C LEU A 114 -6.98 13.65 -8.33
N GLN A 115 -6.22 14.11 -9.34
CA GLN A 115 -5.02 13.46 -9.84
C GLN A 115 -3.92 14.49 -10.12
N GLY A 116 -2.65 14.10 -9.93
CA GLY A 116 -1.50 14.95 -10.24
C GLY A 116 -0.32 14.14 -10.77
N ILE A 117 0.47 14.69 -11.69
CA ILE A 117 1.69 14.03 -12.15
C ILE A 117 2.84 14.39 -11.21
N ILE A 118 3.61 13.39 -10.79
CA ILE A 118 4.88 13.59 -10.10
C ILE A 118 6.04 12.96 -10.85
N LYS A 119 7.18 13.66 -10.82
CA LYS A 119 8.48 13.14 -11.25
C LYS A 119 9.22 12.60 -10.04
N SER A 120 9.78 11.41 -10.17
CA SER A 120 10.53 10.73 -9.11
C SER A 120 11.83 10.13 -9.66
N TYR A 121 12.84 10.00 -8.80
CA TYR A 121 14.16 9.52 -9.17
C TYR A 121 14.72 8.55 -8.12
N ASN A 122 15.16 7.38 -8.56
CA ASN A 122 15.86 6.43 -7.72
C ASN A 122 17.38 6.67 -7.82
N LEU A 123 18.02 6.93 -6.67
CA LEU A 123 19.44 7.27 -6.62
C LEU A 123 20.37 6.10 -6.99
N GLU A 124 19.96 4.88 -6.63
CA GLU A 124 20.75 3.65 -6.78
C GLU A 124 20.71 3.18 -8.23
N THR A 125 19.51 3.06 -8.79
CA THR A 125 19.29 2.56 -10.16
C THR A 125 19.36 3.64 -11.23
N LYS A 126 19.50 4.92 -10.83
CA LYS A 126 19.45 6.10 -11.73
C LYS A 126 18.16 6.21 -12.55
N LYS A 127 17.11 5.46 -12.20
CA LYS A 127 15.84 5.43 -12.93
C LYS A 127 14.99 6.66 -12.61
N ILE A 128 14.47 7.31 -13.65
CA ILE A 128 13.43 8.32 -13.56
C ILE A 128 12.07 7.67 -13.77
N MET A 129 11.08 8.10 -13.00
CA MET A 129 9.70 7.66 -13.11
C MET A 129 8.78 8.87 -13.10
N PHE A 130 7.77 8.83 -13.96
CA PHE A 130 6.62 9.72 -13.90
C PHE A 130 5.41 8.91 -13.50
N SER A 131 4.71 9.36 -12.47
CA SER A 131 3.58 8.64 -11.89
C SER A 131 2.42 9.59 -11.62
N LYS A 132 1.22 9.05 -11.69
CA LYS A 132 -0.02 9.77 -11.41
C LYS A 132 -0.44 9.55 -9.97
N LEU A 133 -0.33 10.57 -9.13
CA LEU A 133 -0.93 10.59 -7.79
C LEU A 133 -2.45 10.47 -7.91
N LYS A 134 -3.03 9.70 -6.98
CA LYS A 134 -4.48 9.50 -6.86
C LYS A 134 -4.92 10.04 -5.50
N TYR A 135 -5.24 11.32 -5.42
CA TYR A 135 -5.54 11.98 -4.14
C TYR A 135 -6.75 11.37 -3.42
N ALA A 136 -7.76 10.90 -4.17
CA ALA A 136 -8.91 10.18 -3.62
C ALA A 136 -8.57 8.84 -2.93
N GLU A 137 -7.36 8.30 -3.15
CA GLU A 137 -6.88 7.04 -2.56
C GLU A 137 -6.03 7.26 -1.30
N LEU A 138 -5.97 8.50 -0.80
CA LEU A 138 -5.25 8.90 0.40
C LEU A 138 -5.65 8.00 1.58
N ARG A 139 -4.65 7.41 2.26
CA ARG A 139 -4.92 6.60 3.45
C ARG A 139 -3.73 6.50 4.38
N SER A 140 -3.99 6.18 5.64
CA SER A 140 -2.95 5.82 6.61
C SER A 140 -2.61 4.34 6.50
N VAL A 141 -1.31 4.01 6.46
CA VAL A 141 -0.81 2.63 6.42
C VAL A 141 0.19 2.39 7.54
N ASP A 142 0.24 1.14 8.01
CA ASP A 142 1.33 0.70 8.87
C ASP A 142 2.63 0.63 8.07
N LEU A 143 3.72 1.17 8.61
CA LEU A 143 4.98 1.23 7.89
C LEU A 143 5.57 -0.17 7.63
N GLN A 144 5.14 -1.21 8.37
CA GLN A 144 5.53 -2.60 8.09
C GLN A 144 5.05 -3.10 6.72
N ARG A 145 4.12 -2.39 6.07
CA ARG A 145 3.61 -2.71 4.73
C ARG A 145 4.57 -2.31 3.60
N ILE A 146 5.69 -1.67 3.92
CA ILE A 146 6.69 -1.17 2.96
C ILE A 146 7.61 -2.31 2.49
N TYR A 147 7.77 -2.43 1.16
CA TYR A 147 8.71 -3.36 0.53
C TYR A 147 10.02 -2.66 0.27
N TYR A 148 10.91 -2.63 1.26
CA TYR A 148 12.22 -1.97 1.14
C TYR A 148 13.09 -2.52 0.01
N SER A 149 12.88 -3.77 -0.40
CA SER A 149 13.61 -4.39 -1.53
C SER A 149 13.33 -3.75 -2.89
N LYS A 150 12.24 -2.98 -3.03
CA LYS A 150 11.93 -2.22 -4.25
C LYS A 150 12.72 -0.90 -4.33
N GLY A 151 13.38 -0.50 -3.26
CA GLY A 151 14.15 0.75 -3.17
C GLY A 151 13.28 1.97 -2.88
N ILE A 152 13.94 3.14 -2.84
CA ILE A 152 13.34 4.43 -2.49
C ILE A 152 13.54 5.40 -3.64
N TYR A 153 12.46 6.05 -4.06
CA TYR A 153 12.49 7.10 -5.06
C TYR A 153 12.35 8.46 -4.39
N LYS A 154 13.27 9.38 -4.66
CA LYS A 154 13.13 10.79 -4.27
C LYS A 154 12.16 11.47 -5.21
N VAL A 155 11.12 12.11 -4.67
CA VAL A 155 10.23 12.94 -5.49
C VAL A 155 10.94 14.24 -5.85
N LYS A 156 10.79 14.66 -7.11
CA LYS A 156 11.39 15.87 -7.68
C LYS A 156 10.37 16.98 -7.89
N THR A 157 9.10 16.63 -8.09
CA THR A 157 8.00 17.61 -8.05
C THR A 157 7.98 18.28 -6.68
N PRO A 158 7.95 19.62 -6.58
CA PRO A 158 7.98 20.31 -5.29
C PRO A 158 6.88 19.85 -4.32
N ARG A 159 7.27 19.59 -3.06
CA ARG A 159 6.32 19.17 -2.02
C ARG A 159 5.16 20.16 -1.86
N LYS A 160 5.43 21.46 -1.96
CA LYS A 160 4.42 22.51 -1.81
C LYS A 160 3.28 22.38 -2.82
N GLU A 161 3.57 21.96 -4.05
CA GLU A 161 2.55 21.77 -5.10
C GLU A 161 1.65 20.57 -4.79
N ILE A 162 2.26 19.46 -4.34
CA ILE A 162 1.52 18.24 -3.98
C ILE A 162 0.63 18.49 -2.76
N ILE A 163 1.17 19.16 -1.74
CA ILE A 163 0.45 19.42 -0.49
C ILE A 163 -0.61 20.51 -0.68
N GLY A 164 -0.33 21.55 -1.46
CA GLY A 164 -1.31 22.58 -1.81
C GLY A 164 -2.52 21.97 -2.51
N HIS A 165 -2.29 21.16 -3.54
CA HIS A 165 -3.39 20.49 -4.23
C HIS A 165 -4.14 19.49 -3.31
N LEU A 166 -3.42 18.77 -2.43
CA LEU A 166 -4.09 17.92 -1.44
C LEU A 166 -4.99 18.74 -0.49
N TYR A 167 -4.55 19.93 -0.10
CA TYR A 167 -5.32 20.85 0.74
C TYR A 167 -6.59 21.32 0.03
N ASP A 168 -6.47 21.76 -1.22
CA ASP A 168 -7.59 22.19 -2.07
C ASP A 168 -8.64 21.09 -2.31
N ILE A 169 -8.24 19.82 -2.21
CA ILE A 169 -9.16 18.68 -2.36
C ILE A 169 -9.91 18.38 -1.06
N ILE A 170 -9.29 18.65 0.10
CA ILE A 170 -9.83 18.27 1.41
C ILE A 170 -10.74 19.36 1.99
N ILE A 171 -10.48 20.62 1.65
CA ILE A 171 -11.14 21.81 2.22
C ILE A 171 -11.96 22.49 1.13
#